data_AF-A0A537YRT4-F1
#
_entry.id   AF-A0A537YRT4-F1
#
_cell.length_a   1.000
_cell.length_b   1.000
_cell.length_c   1.000
_cell.angle_alpha   90.00
_cell.angle_beta   90.00
_cell.angle_gamma   90.00
#
_symmetry.space_group_name_H-M   'P 1'
#
loop_
_entity.id
_entity.type
_entity.pdbx_description
1 polymer ?
#
loop_
_entity_poly.entity_id
_entity_poly.type
_entity_poly.pdbx_seq_one_letter_code
_entity_poly.pdbx_strand_id
1 'polypeptide(L)'
;MAVGEVRPGYELWRPNREKAGSVTTKFVVVLLLVATAVVAALVTIGGWSLLKGGGGMGIVCAIYALLYAFFAFLVARWNRGILPVVAALSMILAIFCAVGAESWFNRDRAGFDEALLPSSLIGLLVIILGLLQIALIAASLYAFNQEWHVEEERPIGSGEDYGAGASGHPQPA
;
A
#
# COMPACT_ATOMS: atom_id res chain seq x y z
N MET A 1 7.31 15.61 29.05
CA MET A 1 6.88 16.23 27.79
C MET A 1 5.97 15.24 27.10
N ALA A 2 4.77 15.67 26.70
CA ALA A 2 3.85 14.81 25.98
C ALA A 2 4.45 14.45 24.60
N VAL A 3 4.05 13.32 24.01
CA VAL A 3 4.46 12.96 22.64
C VAL A 3 4.04 14.09 21.70
N GLY A 4 5.01 14.70 20.99
CA GLY A 4 4.79 15.85 20.11
C GLY A 4 4.99 17.23 20.74
N GLU A 5 5.33 17.30 22.04
CA GLU A 5 5.68 18.56 22.71
C GLU A 5 7.18 18.82 22.56
N VAL A 6 7.54 19.88 21.85
CA VAL A 6 8.92 20.19 21.49
C VAL A 6 9.52 21.19 22.48
N ARG A 7 10.78 21.01 22.87
CA ARG A 7 11.50 22.00 23.67
C ARG A 7 11.57 23.35 22.93
N PRO A 8 11.44 24.49 23.63
CA PRO A 8 11.66 25.78 23.01
C PRO A 8 13.02 25.84 22.30
N GLY A 9 13.03 26.25 21.03
CA GLY A 9 14.24 26.29 20.19
C GLY A 9 14.56 24.99 19.44
N TYR A 10 13.74 23.95 19.57
CA TYR A 10 13.86 22.69 18.83
C TYR A 10 12.66 22.50 17.87
N GLU A 11 12.84 21.72 16.82
CA GLU A 11 11.78 21.26 15.92
C GLU A 11 11.69 19.73 15.92
N LEU A 12 10.48 19.22 15.70
CA LEU A 12 10.23 17.78 15.58
C LEU A 12 10.56 17.34 14.15
N TRP A 13 11.63 16.56 14.01
CA TRP A 13 12.11 16.10 12.73
C TRP A 13 11.98 14.59 12.58
N ARG A 14 11.78 14.12 11.35
CA ARG A 14 11.58 12.70 11.04
C ARG A 14 12.65 12.24 10.05
N PRO A 15 13.88 11.92 10.51
CA PRO A 15 15.03 11.65 9.65
C PRO A 15 14.76 10.55 8.62
N ASN A 16 14.02 9.51 9.04
CA ASN A 16 13.72 8.37 8.19
C ASN A 16 12.83 8.73 6.99
N ARG A 17 12.14 9.87 6.97
CA ARG A 17 11.31 10.29 5.82
C ARG A 17 12.11 10.99 4.72
N GLU A 18 13.31 11.46 5.03
CA GLU A 18 14.20 12.14 4.08
C GLU A 18 15.18 11.17 3.41
N LYS A 19 15.42 10.01 4.03
CA LYS A 19 16.24 8.95 3.44
C LYS A 19 15.70 8.54 2.07
N ALA A 20 16.57 8.58 1.07
CA ALA A 20 16.23 8.19 -0.31
C ALA A 20 15.60 6.79 -0.38
N GLY A 21 16.09 5.84 0.44
CA GLY A 21 15.51 4.50 0.57
C GLY A 21 14.04 4.52 1.00
N SER A 22 13.70 5.30 2.02
CA SER A 22 12.32 5.41 2.51
C SER A 22 11.39 6.10 1.53
N VAL A 23 11.85 7.16 0.86
CA VAL A 23 11.08 7.83 -0.19
C VAL A 23 10.79 6.89 -1.35
N THR A 24 11.80 6.12 -1.77
CA THR A 24 11.67 5.11 -2.84
C THR A 24 10.69 4.02 -2.43
N THR A 25 10.83 3.46 -1.23
CA THR A 25 9.92 2.43 -0.72
C THR A 25 8.49 2.93 -0.61
N LYS A 26 8.27 4.16 -0.13
CA LYS A 26 6.95 4.79 -0.13
C LYS A 26 6.37 4.83 -1.54
N PHE A 27 7.15 5.28 -2.53
CA PHE A 27 6.69 5.33 -3.91
C PHE A 27 6.31 3.95 -4.46
N VAL A 28 7.14 2.94 -4.22
CA VAL A 28 6.86 1.55 -4.61
C VAL A 28 5.57 1.03 -3.97
N VAL A 29 5.38 1.23 -2.67
CA VAL A 29 4.16 0.79 -1.97
C VAL A 29 2.92 1.50 -2.51
N VAL A 30 2.99 2.82 -2.72
CA VAL A 30 1.88 3.60 -3.30
C VAL A 30 1.54 3.10 -4.70
N LEU A 31 2.54 2.85 -5.55
CA LEU A 31 2.33 2.34 -6.91
C LEU A 31 1.65 0.97 -6.89
N LEU A 32 2.08 0.05 -6.02
CA LEU A 32 1.47 -1.28 -5.86
C LEU A 32 0.03 -1.20 -5.36
N LEU A 33 -0.26 -0.28 -4.42
CA LEU A 33 -1.62 -0.04 -3.92
C LEU A 33 -2.54 0.51 -5.02
N VAL A 34 -2.07 1.47 -5.81
CA VAL A 34 -2.82 2.03 -6.94
C VAL A 34 -3.05 0.96 -8.01
N ALA A 35 -2.03 0.19 -8.38
CA ALA A 35 -2.16 -0.91 -9.33
C ALA A 35 -3.19 -1.95 -8.83
N THR A 36 -3.13 -2.31 -7.55
CA THR A 36 -4.11 -3.21 -6.91
C THR A 36 -5.53 -2.64 -7.01
N ALA A 37 -5.74 -1.37 -6.67
CA ALA A 37 -7.05 -0.73 -6.73
C ALA A 37 -7.62 -0.70 -8.15
N VAL A 38 -6.79 -0.37 -9.14
CA VAL A 38 -7.18 -0.35 -10.56
C VAL A 38 -7.55 -1.74 -11.04
N VAL A 39 -6.71 -2.75 -10.80
CA VAL A 39 -6.97 -4.12 -11.25
C VAL A 39 -8.20 -4.69 -10.54
N ALA A 40 -8.37 -4.45 -9.23
CA ALA A 40 -9.58 -4.85 -8.51
C ALA A 40 -10.84 -4.18 -9.06
N ALA A 41 -10.77 -2.89 -9.41
CA ALA A 41 -11.89 -2.18 -10.04
C ALA A 41 -12.22 -2.76 -11.42
N LEU A 42 -11.22 -3.07 -12.25
CA LEU A 42 -11.43 -3.71 -13.56
C LEU A 42 -12.09 -5.08 -13.44
N VAL A 43 -11.64 -5.92 -12.50
CA VAL A 43 -12.27 -7.22 -12.20
C VAL A 43 -13.71 -7.04 -11.73
N THR A 44 -13.95 -6.04 -10.87
CA THR A 44 -15.28 -5.78 -10.29
C THR A 44 -16.27 -5.31 -11.35
N ILE A 45 -15.89 -4.31 -12.14
CA ILE A 45 -16.75 -3.73 -13.19
C ILE A 45 -16.91 -4.73 -14.34
N GLY A 46 -15.81 -5.35 -14.77
CA GLY A 46 -15.80 -6.29 -15.87
C GLY A 46 -16.59 -7.56 -15.59
N GLY A 47 -16.54 -8.06 -14.35
CA GLY A 47 -17.20 -9.30 -13.92
C GLY A 47 -18.54 -9.13 -13.22
N TRP A 48 -19.05 -7.90 -13.10
CA TRP A 48 -20.18 -7.55 -12.22
C TRP A 48 -21.39 -8.48 -12.33
N SER A 49 -21.82 -8.81 -13.55
CA SER A 49 -22.98 -9.68 -13.81
C SER A 49 -22.77 -11.15 -13.40
N LEU A 50 -21.52 -11.63 -13.36
CA LEU A 50 -21.18 -13.04 -13.16
C LEU A 50 -20.52 -13.33 -11.80
N LEU A 51 -20.36 -12.31 -10.95
CA LEU A 51 -19.84 -12.48 -9.60
C LEU A 51 -20.79 -13.38 -8.79
N LYS A 52 -20.23 -14.43 -8.18
CA LYS A 52 -21.00 -15.36 -7.34
C LYS A 52 -21.56 -14.61 -6.13
N GLY A 53 -22.88 -14.58 -5.99
CA GLY A 53 -23.59 -13.75 -5.00
C GLY A 53 -24.26 -12.49 -5.58
N GLY A 54 -24.22 -12.32 -6.92
CA GLY A 54 -24.88 -11.22 -7.62
C GLY A 54 -24.30 -9.85 -7.24
N GLY A 55 -25.14 -8.81 -7.26
CA GLY A 55 -24.73 -7.45 -6.94
C GLY A 55 -24.11 -7.28 -5.55
N GLY A 56 -24.45 -8.14 -4.58
CA GLY A 56 -23.87 -8.10 -3.24
C GLY A 56 -22.36 -8.37 -3.24
N MET A 57 -21.90 -9.35 -4.03
CA MET A 57 -20.47 -9.63 -4.15
C MET A 57 -19.75 -8.53 -4.95
N GLY A 58 -20.42 -7.96 -5.96
CA GLY A 58 -19.93 -6.78 -6.68
C GLY A 58 -19.62 -5.61 -5.75
N ILE A 59 -20.51 -5.32 -4.79
CA ILE A 59 -20.30 -4.27 -3.79
C ILE A 59 -19.09 -4.58 -2.91
N VAL A 60 -18.92 -5.83 -2.45
CA VAL A 60 -17.75 -6.22 -1.65
C VAL A 60 -16.45 -6.01 -2.43
N CYS A 61 -16.39 -6.44 -3.69
CA CYS A 61 -15.21 -6.22 -4.54
C CYS A 61 -14.93 -4.73 -4.77
N ALA A 62 -15.98 -3.91 -4.94
CA ALA A 62 -15.86 -2.47 -5.06
C ALA A 62 -15.30 -1.82 -3.79
N ILE A 63 -15.72 -2.28 -2.60
CA ILE A 63 -15.17 -1.83 -1.31
C ILE A 63 -13.67 -2.14 -1.24
N TYR A 64 -13.24 -3.33 -1.65
CA TYR A 64 -11.81 -3.66 -1.71
C TYR A 64 -11.04 -2.68 -2.61
N ALA A 65 -11.53 -2.41 -3.83
CA ALA A 65 -10.87 -1.47 -4.74
C ALA A 65 -10.74 -0.06 -4.12
N LEU A 66 -11.81 0.44 -3.50
CA LEU A 66 -11.82 1.75 -2.83
C LEU A 66 -10.91 1.78 -1.59
N LEU A 67 -10.87 0.70 -0.80
CA LEU A 67 -9.99 0.60 0.36
C LEU A 67 -8.51 0.64 -0.05
N TYR A 68 -8.13 -0.08 -1.11
CA TYR A 68 -6.75 -0.04 -1.62
C TYR A 68 -6.38 1.35 -2.16
N ALA A 69 -7.31 2.05 -2.83
CA ALA A 69 -7.10 3.43 -3.26
C ALA A 69 -6.95 4.38 -2.05
N PHE A 70 -7.77 4.21 -1.02
CA PHE A 70 -7.68 4.98 0.21
C PHE A 70 -6.36 4.73 0.95
N PHE A 71 -5.91 3.48 1.05
CA PHE A 71 -4.63 3.13 1.64
C PHE A 71 -3.46 3.74 0.85
N ALA A 72 -3.54 3.79 -0.49
CA ALA A 72 -2.54 4.47 -1.30
C ALA A 72 -2.39 5.93 -0.89
N PHE A 73 -3.52 6.63 -0.70
CA PHE A 73 -3.53 8.01 -0.21
C PHE A 73 -2.93 8.13 1.20
N LEU A 74 -3.28 7.24 2.14
CA LEU A 74 -2.72 7.28 3.49
C LEU A 74 -1.20 7.04 3.50
N VAL A 75 -0.70 6.07 2.74
CA VAL A 75 0.75 5.80 2.64
C VAL A 75 1.47 6.97 1.98
N ALA A 76 0.88 7.60 0.95
CA ALA A 76 1.44 8.79 0.31
C ALA A 76 1.62 9.94 1.32
N ARG A 77 0.74 10.02 2.34
CA ARG A 77 0.82 10.96 3.47
C ARG A 77 1.67 10.48 4.64
N TRP A 78 2.52 9.47 4.45
CA TRP A 78 3.44 8.92 5.47
C TRP A 78 2.76 8.25 6.67
N ASN A 79 1.53 7.74 6.51
CA ASN A 79 0.86 7.01 7.59
C ASN A 79 1.39 5.59 7.71
N ARG A 80 2.42 5.38 8.54
CA ARG A 80 3.01 4.05 8.79
C ARG A 80 2.00 3.04 9.34
N GLY A 81 1.06 3.47 10.18
CA GLY A 81 0.12 2.59 10.87
C GLY A 81 -0.73 1.71 9.93
N ILE A 82 -0.88 2.11 8.67
CA ILE A 82 -1.65 1.34 7.69
C ILE A 82 -0.85 0.19 7.04
N LEU A 83 0.48 0.23 7.04
CA LEU A 83 1.31 -0.79 6.40
C LEU A 83 1.04 -2.23 6.88
N PRO A 84 0.92 -2.53 8.19
CA PRO A 84 0.57 -3.87 8.64
C PRO A 84 -0.86 -4.27 8.25
N VAL A 85 -1.79 -3.30 8.22
CA VAL A 85 -3.19 -3.53 7.78
C VAL A 85 -3.23 -3.88 6.30
N VAL A 86 -2.46 -3.15 5.47
CA VAL A 86 -2.29 -3.43 4.04
C VAL A 86 -1.75 -4.84 3.84
N ALA A 87 -0.71 -5.24 4.56
CA ALA A 87 -0.13 -6.58 4.43
C ALA A 87 -1.15 -7.68 4.79
N ALA A 88 -1.90 -7.52 5.89
CA ALA A 88 -2.92 -8.48 6.30
C ALA A 88 -4.07 -8.58 5.30
N LEU A 89 -4.59 -7.44 4.81
CA LEU A 89 -5.66 -7.43 3.82
C LEU A 89 -5.20 -8.00 2.47
N SER A 90 -3.95 -7.75 2.10
CA SER A 90 -3.33 -8.29 0.88
C SER A 90 -3.22 -9.80 0.96
N MET A 91 -2.90 -10.36 2.14
CA MET A 91 -2.90 -11.81 2.36
C MET A 91 -4.27 -12.43 2.09
N ILE A 92 -5.34 -11.84 2.65
CA ILE A 92 -6.71 -12.33 2.44
C ILE A 92 -7.08 -12.27 0.95
N LEU A 93 -6.81 -11.14 0.29
CA LEU A 93 -7.12 -10.98 -1.13
C LEU A 93 -6.29 -11.92 -2.01
N ALA A 94 -5.03 -12.19 -1.66
CA ALA A 94 -4.19 -13.16 -2.37
C ALA A 94 -4.81 -14.56 -2.34
N ILE A 95 -5.31 -14.98 -1.17
CA ILE A 95 -6.00 -16.27 -1.00
C ILE A 95 -7.25 -16.32 -1.89
N PHE A 96 -8.08 -15.27 -1.89
CA PHE A 96 -9.26 -15.20 -2.75
C PHE A 96 -8.91 -15.26 -4.24
N CYS A 97 -7.83 -14.60 -4.66
CA CYS A 97 -7.35 -14.67 -6.03
C CYS A 97 -6.90 -16.09 -6.40
N ALA A 98 -6.13 -16.73 -5.51
CA ALA A 98 -5.61 -18.08 -5.73
C ALA A 98 -6.72 -19.12 -5.89
N VAL A 99 -7.77 -19.08 -5.06
CA VAL A 99 -8.90 -20.03 -5.16
C VAL A 99 -9.93 -19.63 -6.22
N GLY A 100 -9.99 -18.35 -6.58
CA GLY A 100 -11.01 -17.80 -7.47
C GLY A 100 -10.64 -17.84 -8.96
N ALA A 101 -9.35 -17.80 -9.30
CA ALA A 101 -8.87 -17.64 -10.68
C ALA A 101 -9.37 -18.73 -11.63
N GLU A 102 -9.24 -20.01 -11.25
CA GLU A 102 -9.66 -21.15 -12.09
C GLU A 102 -11.15 -21.08 -12.45
N SER A 103 -11.98 -20.57 -11.55
CA SER A 103 -13.41 -20.45 -11.78
C SER A 103 -13.73 -19.55 -12.98
N TRP A 104 -12.91 -18.52 -13.24
CA TRP A 104 -13.11 -17.62 -14.38
C TRP A 104 -12.75 -18.28 -15.70
N PHE A 105 -11.64 -19.01 -15.76
CA PHE A 105 -11.26 -19.76 -16.96
C PHE A 105 -12.27 -20.86 -17.29
N ASN A 106 -12.87 -21.50 -16.29
CA ASN A 106 -13.89 -22.52 -16.50
C ASN A 106 -15.20 -22.00 -17.13
N ARG A 107 -15.43 -20.67 -17.11
CA ARG A 107 -16.58 -20.02 -17.75
C ARG A 107 -16.33 -19.67 -19.22
N ASP A 108 -15.10 -19.79 -19.72
CA ASP A 108 -14.77 -19.53 -21.12
C ASP A 108 -15.13 -20.74 -22.00
N ARG A 109 -16.44 -21.03 -22.08
CA ARG A 109 -17.02 -22.14 -22.85
C ARG A 109 -18.34 -21.71 -23.48
N ALA A 110 -18.68 -22.33 -24.62
CA ALA A 110 -19.95 -22.10 -25.27
C ALA A 110 -21.13 -22.45 -24.34
N GLY A 111 -22.15 -21.59 -24.30
CA GLY A 111 -23.38 -21.78 -23.51
C GLY A 111 -23.37 -21.17 -22.10
N PHE A 112 -22.31 -20.45 -21.72
CA PHE A 112 -22.28 -19.63 -20.49
C PHE A 112 -22.63 -18.18 -20.78
N ASP A 113 -23.16 -17.49 -19.76
CA ASP A 113 -23.41 -16.05 -19.80
C ASP A 113 -22.09 -15.28 -19.93
N GLU A 114 -22.12 -14.19 -20.70
CA GLU A 114 -20.97 -13.30 -20.88
C GLU A 114 -21.05 -12.10 -19.94
N ALA A 115 -19.89 -11.71 -19.39
CA ALA A 115 -19.73 -10.47 -18.64
C ALA A 115 -19.34 -9.31 -19.57
N LEU A 116 -19.13 -8.13 -18.98
CA LEU A 116 -18.64 -6.98 -19.75
C LEU A 116 -17.23 -7.22 -20.31
N LEU A 117 -16.37 -7.92 -19.56
CA LEU A 117 -15.07 -8.37 -20.03
C LEU A 117 -15.06 -9.89 -20.25
N PRO A 118 -14.26 -10.40 -21.21
CA PRO A 118 -14.11 -11.83 -21.41
C PRO A 118 -13.68 -12.54 -20.12
N SER A 119 -14.31 -13.69 -19.84
CA SER A 119 -14.06 -14.46 -18.63
C SER A 119 -12.59 -14.86 -18.46
N SER A 120 -11.90 -15.22 -19.55
CA SER A 120 -10.46 -15.51 -19.55
C SER A 120 -9.60 -14.28 -19.24
N LEU A 121 -9.98 -13.09 -19.72
CA LEU A 121 -9.30 -11.84 -19.35
C LEU A 121 -9.48 -11.52 -17.86
N ILE A 122 -10.69 -11.69 -17.31
CA ILE A 122 -10.93 -11.53 -15.87
C ILE A 122 -10.10 -12.53 -15.07
N GLY A 123 -10.04 -13.80 -15.50
CA GLY A 123 -9.18 -14.81 -14.88
C GLY A 123 -7.71 -14.41 -14.84
N LEU A 124 -7.18 -13.87 -15.94
CA LEU A 124 -5.83 -13.32 -16.01
C LEU A 124 -5.63 -12.14 -15.04
N LEU A 125 -6.59 -11.20 -15.00
CA LEU A 125 -6.53 -10.06 -14.08
C LEU A 125 -6.55 -10.51 -12.61
N VAL A 126 -7.29 -11.56 -12.27
CA VAL A 126 -7.29 -12.14 -10.90
C VAL A 126 -5.92 -12.75 -10.56
N ILE A 127 -5.25 -13.43 -11.50
CA ILE A 127 -3.89 -13.93 -11.30
C ILE A 127 -2.92 -12.76 -11.05
N ILE A 128 -2.99 -11.72 -11.90
CA ILE A 128 -2.16 -10.51 -11.75
C ILE A 128 -2.43 -9.85 -10.39
N LEU A 129 -3.69 -9.74 -9.98
CA LEU A 129 -4.09 -9.18 -8.70
C LEU A 129 -3.48 -9.97 -7.53
N GLY A 130 -3.48 -11.30 -7.61
CA GLY A 130 -2.85 -12.18 -6.63
C GLY A 130 -1.33 -11.97 -6.54
N LEU A 131 -0.63 -11.87 -7.69
CA LEU A 131 0.81 -11.58 -7.72
C LEU A 131 1.14 -10.19 -7.14
N LEU A 132 0.30 -9.19 -7.44
CA LEU A 132 0.42 -7.86 -6.83
C LEU A 132 0.29 -7.92 -5.32
N GLN A 133 -0.59 -8.78 -4.77
CA GLN A 133 -0.73 -8.93 -3.32
C GLN A 133 0.54 -9.47 -2.68
N ILE A 134 1.18 -10.47 -3.28
CA ILE A 134 2.44 -11.02 -2.78
C ILE A 134 3.54 -9.94 -2.74
N ALA A 135 3.66 -9.17 -3.82
CA ALA A 135 4.62 -8.07 -3.89
C ALA A 135 4.30 -6.98 -2.85
N LEU A 136 3.02 -6.64 -2.69
CA LEU A 136 2.56 -5.62 -1.74
C LEU A 136 2.77 -6.04 -0.29
N ILE A 137 2.60 -7.31 0.06
CA ILE A 137 2.92 -7.85 1.40
C ILE A 137 4.40 -7.63 1.70
N ALA A 138 5.29 -8.10 0.81
CA ALA A 138 6.73 -7.96 1.00
C ALA A 138 7.16 -6.49 1.11
N ALA A 139 6.67 -5.63 0.21
CA ALA A 139 6.96 -4.20 0.21
C ALA A 139 6.44 -3.50 1.48
N SER A 140 5.25 -3.87 1.97
CA SER A 140 4.66 -3.27 3.17
C SER A 140 5.41 -3.67 4.45
N LEU A 141 5.83 -4.92 4.56
CA LEU A 141 6.64 -5.39 5.68
C LEU A 141 8.02 -4.74 5.68
N TYR A 142 8.65 -4.62 4.51
CA TYR A 142 9.90 -3.90 4.34
C TYR A 142 9.77 -2.41 4.72
N ALA A 143 8.74 -1.74 4.23
CA ALA A 143 8.42 -0.35 4.55
C ALA A 143 8.17 -0.14 6.05
N PHE A 144 7.48 -1.08 6.70
CA PHE A 144 7.22 -1.00 8.13
C PHE A 144 8.51 -1.03 8.95
N ASN A 145 9.49 -1.84 8.53
CA ASN A 145 10.80 -1.94 9.16
C ASN A 145 11.69 -0.69 8.96
N GLN A 146 11.26 0.31 8.17
CA GLN A 146 12.00 1.56 7.94
C GLN A 146 11.70 2.68 8.94
N GLU A 147 10.88 2.44 9.98
CA GLU A 147 10.85 3.38 11.11
C GLU A 147 10.44 4.82 10.77
N TRP A 148 9.49 4.99 9.84
CA TRP A 148 8.94 6.30 9.43
C TRP A 148 8.26 7.12 10.55
N HIS A 149 8.06 6.51 11.72
CA HIS A 149 7.47 7.13 12.90
C HIS A 149 8.50 7.72 13.85
N VAL A 150 9.79 7.39 13.69
CA VAL A 150 10.85 7.93 14.54
C VAL A 150 10.90 9.44 14.37
N GLU A 151 10.84 10.11 15.51
CA GLU A 151 10.84 11.54 15.67
C GLU A 151 12.03 11.90 16.55
N GLU A 152 12.85 12.83 16.08
CA GLU A 152 14.01 13.34 16.79
C GLU A 152 13.82 14.85 16.99
N GLU A 153 14.18 15.35 18.17
CA GLU A 153 14.25 16.78 18.44
C GLU A 153 15.59 17.31 17.90
N ARG A 154 15.55 18.31 17.02
CA ARG A 154 16.75 19.01 16.56
C ARG A 154 16.67 20.51 16.80
N PRO A 155 17.79 21.20 17.10
CA PRO A 155 17.80 22.65 17.20
C PRO A 155 17.32 23.29 15.89
N ILE A 156 16.49 24.32 15.98
CA ILE A 156 16.00 25.04 14.81
C ILE A 156 17.21 25.67 14.08
N GLY A 157 17.37 25.35 12.79
CA GLY A 157 18.45 25.88 11.94
C GLY A 157 19.68 24.99 11.77
N SER A 158 19.77 23.82 12.42
CA SER A 158 20.93 22.92 12.30
C SER A 158 20.90 21.97 11.08
N GLY A 159 20.17 22.34 10.02
CA GLY A 159 19.76 21.42 8.94
C GLY A 159 20.87 20.89 8.04
N GLU A 160 22.05 21.52 8.02
CA GLU A 160 23.18 21.13 7.16
C GLU A 160 24.29 20.38 7.92
N ASP A 161 24.50 20.67 9.21
CA ASP A 161 25.66 20.17 9.98
C ASP A 161 25.43 18.85 10.74
N TYR A 162 24.18 18.37 10.85
CA TYR A 162 23.88 17.22 11.73
C TYR A 162 24.11 15.83 11.08
N GLY A 163 24.41 15.79 9.78
CA GLY A 163 24.67 14.56 9.01
C GLY A 163 26.11 14.39 8.51
N ALA A 164 26.92 15.45 8.55
CA ALA A 164 28.36 15.38 8.36
C ALA A 164 28.97 15.32 9.76
N GLY A 165 29.63 14.22 10.12
CA GLY A 165 30.13 13.98 11.48
C GLY A 165 30.71 15.24 12.11
N ALA A 166 30.11 15.67 13.22
CA ALA A 166 30.41 16.90 13.92
C ALA A 166 31.94 17.07 14.08
N SER A 167 32.53 17.94 13.26
CA SER A 167 33.88 18.42 13.50
C SER A 167 33.82 19.24 14.78
N GLY A 168 34.45 18.71 15.83
CA GLY A 168 34.38 19.24 17.18
C GLY A 168 34.65 20.74 17.24
N HIS A 169 33.65 21.49 17.68
CA HIS A 169 33.87 22.81 18.26
C HIS A 169 33.96 22.65 19.79
N PRO A 170 35.07 23.09 20.43
CA PRO A 170 35.20 23.04 21.88
C PRO A 170 34.16 23.93 22.54
N GLN A 171 33.44 23.40 23.54
CA GLN A 171 32.65 24.22 24.46
C GLN A 171 33.58 25.10 25.30
N PRO A 172 33.33 26.42 25.40
CA PRO A 172 34.01 27.26 26.38
C PRO A 172 33.51 26.93 27.80
N ALA A 173 34.45 26.95 28.73
CA ALA A 173 34.31 26.60 30.15
C ALA A 173 33.42 27.56 30.95
#